data_AF-A0AAN6J6A3-F1
#
_entry.id   AF-A0AAN6J6A3-F1
#
_cell.length_a   1.000
_cell.length_b   1.000
_cell.length_c   1.000
_cell.angle_alpha   90.00
_cell.angle_beta   90.00
_cell.angle_gamma   90.00
#
_symmetry.space_group_name_H-M   'P 1'
#
loop_
_entity.id
_entity.type
_entity.pdbx_description
1 polymer ?
#
loop_
_entity_poly.entity_id
_entity_poly.type
_entity_poly.pdbx_seq_one_letter_code
_entity_poly.pdbx_strand_id
1 'polypeptide(L)'
;MCPPHLQPQEMQSTNTRPMTEDDTIPDCVPSDTLSLAAYAHAFGNLHPAILAHSLRVWLFAKVLAQREEPEYATDRRMHLLFIACIFHDMGSCSAYNGSQRFEVEGADAAMQGLLAPHVAERDAHDVWVAIALHTSPGIAERISPLARLIRIAVIIDFKRPAAMRFTSEKEVEAIEAEFPRGEIEKVLRDAVVDQVLGMETAEASDAKAPAATWAGLMVRSKRANPEWNGVNKAF
;
A
#
# COMPACT_ATOMS: atom_id res chain seq x y z
N MET A 1 8.77 -23.54 2.08
CA MET A 1 8.63 -23.39 3.55
C MET A 1 7.33 -22.64 3.78
N CYS A 2 6.34 -23.25 4.44
CA CYS A 2 5.10 -22.56 4.80
C CYS A 2 5.40 -21.45 5.82
N PRO A 3 4.72 -20.30 5.77
CA PRO A 3 4.82 -19.30 6.83
C PRO A 3 4.18 -19.84 8.13
N PRO A 4 4.67 -19.44 9.31
CA PRO A 4 4.13 -19.87 10.59
C PRO A 4 2.73 -19.26 10.84
N HIS A 5 1.83 -20.05 11.43
CA HIS A 5 0.54 -19.58 11.92
C HIS A 5 0.74 -18.63 13.11
N LEU A 6 0.46 -17.34 12.93
CA LEU A 6 0.30 -16.38 14.01
C LEU A 6 -1.15 -16.43 14.52
N GLN A 7 -1.32 -16.55 15.84
CA GLN A 7 -2.61 -16.49 16.50
C GLN A 7 -3.14 -15.04 16.55
N PRO A 8 -4.46 -14.80 16.49
CA PRO A 8 -5.01 -13.46 16.55
C PRO A 8 -4.81 -12.88 17.96
N GLN A 9 -4.05 -11.80 18.09
CA GLN A 9 -4.04 -10.99 19.31
C GLN A 9 -5.16 -9.93 19.23
N GLU A 10 -5.98 -9.85 20.28
CA GLU A 10 -6.94 -8.76 20.48
C GLU A 10 -6.17 -7.46 20.71
N MET A 11 -6.25 -6.54 19.73
CA MET A 11 -5.47 -5.32 19.68
C MET A 11 -6.39 -4.12 19.91
N GLN A 12 -6.08 -3.30 20.94
CA GLN A 12 -6.82 -2.07 21.20
C GLN A 12 -6.49 -1.02 20.13
N SER A 13 -7.39 -0.93 19.14
CA SER A 13 -7.33 0.00 18.01
C SER A 13 -7.71 1.42 18.43
N THR A 14 -6.87 2.41 18.09
CA THR A 14 -7.19 3.83 18.27
C THR A 14 -7.69 4.51 16.99
N ASN A 15 -7.94 3.79 15.90
CA ASN A 15 -8.45 4.43 14.66
C ASN A 15 -9.20 3.50 13.69
N THR A 16 -9.91 2.49 14.18
CA THR A 16 -10.80 1.69 13.33
C THR A 16 -12.20 2.29 13.30
N ARG A 17 -12.64 2.79 12.13
CA ARG A 17 -14.03 3.20 11.89
C ARG A 17 -14.64 2.29 10.82
N PRO A 18 -15.51 1.33 11.16
CA PRO A 18 -16.18 0.53 10.14
C PRO A 18 -17.02 1.43 9.21
N MET A 19 -17.13 1.04 7.95
CA MET A 19 -18.05 1.69 7.01
C MET A 19 -19.49 1.61 7.54
N THR A 20 -20.24 2.68 7.36
CA THR A 20 -21.67 2.81 7.70
C THR A 20 -22.52 2.98 6.44
N GLU A 21 -23.84 2.91 6.57
CA GLU A 21 -24.77 3.10 5.44
C GLU A 21 -24.67 4.49 4.79
N ASP A 22 -24.15 5.49 5.53
CA ASP A 22 -23.93 6.85 5.04
C ASP A 22 -22.60 7.02 4.27
N ASP A 23 -21.68 6.06 4.39
CA ASP A 23 -20.38 6.14 3.72
C ASP A 23 -20.51 5.64 2.26
N THR A 24 -20.25 6.52 1.30
CA THR A 24 -20.35 6.20 -0.13
C THR A 24 -19.08 5.53 -0.65
N ILE A 25 -19.22 4.37 -1.29
CA ILE A 25 -18.13 3.72 -2.03
C ILE A 25 -17.87 4.52 -3.31
N PRO A 26 -16.63 4.95 -3.60
CA PRO A 26 -16.31 5.67 -4.83
C PRO A 26 -16.59 4.84 -6.09
N ASP A 27 -17.10 5.49 -7.14
CA ASP A 27 -17.45 4.83 -8.42
C ASP A 27 -16.26 4.14 -9.11
N CYS A 28 -15.02 4.51 -8.74
CA CYS A 28 -13.81 3.89 -9.27
C CYS A 28 -13.52 2.51 -8.68
N VAL A 29 -14.13 2.14 -7.55
CA VAL A 29 -14.00 0.83 -6.92
C VAL A 29 -14.72 -0.23 -7.77
N PRO A 30 -14.05 -1.31 -8.20
CA PRO A 30 -14.74 -2.37 -8.92
C PRO A 30 -15.88 -2.96 -8.09
N SER A 31 -17.01 -3.25 -8.74
CA SER A 31 -18.24 -3.70 -8.09
C SER A 31 -18.25 -5.18 -7.71
N ASP A 32 -17.15 -5.92 -7.95
CA ASP A 32 -17.04 -7.31 -7.53
C ASP A 32 -16.85 -7.42 -6.01
N THR A 33 -17.27 -8.56 -5.46
CA THR A 33 -17.29 -8.81 -4.01
C THR A 33 -15.93 -8.62 -3.35
N LEU A 34 -14.84 -9.03 -4.00
CA LEU A 34 -13.51 -8.95 -3.39
C LEU A 34 -13.01 -7.51 -3.36
N SER A 35 -13.22 -6.75 -4.43
CA SER A 35 -12.85 -5.33 -4.47
C SER A 35 -13.65 -4.50 -3.47
N LEU A 36 -14.97 -4.73 -3.33
CA LEU A 36 -15.78 -4.05 -2.32
C LEU A 36 -15.34 -4.38 -0.89
N ALA A 37 -15.05 -5.65 -0.60
CA ALA A 37 -14.55 -6.07 0.71
C ALA A 37 -13.16 -5.48 1.00
N ALA A 38 -12.27 -5.46 0.00
CA ALA A 38 -10.95 -4.85 0.10
C ALA A 38 -11.03 -3.35 0.41
N TYR A 39 -11.90 -2.63 -0.30
CA TYR A 39 -12.13 -1.22 -0.06
C TYR A 39 -12.67 -0.97 1.35
N ALA A 40 -13.71 -1.69 1.76
CA ALA A 40 -14.32 -1.51 3.09
C ALA A 40 -13.31 -1.79 4.22
N HIS A 41 -12.46 -2.80 4.05
CA HIS A 41 -11.41 -3.11 5.00
C HIS A 41 -10.35 -2.01 5.07
N ALA A 42 -9.90 -1.50 3.93
CA ALA A 42 -8.95 -0.40 3.88
C ALA A 42 -9.54 0.90 4.44
N PHE A 43 -10.79 1.23 4.12
CA PHE A 43 -11.52 2.37 4.67
C PHE A 43 -11.57 2.31 6.19
N GLY A 44 -11.82 1.13 6.74
CA GLY A 44 -11.94 0.95 8.18
C GLY A 44 -10.63 1.04 8.96
N ASN A 45 -9.47 0.99 8.30
CA ASN A 45 -8.18 0.85 8.97
C ASN A 45 -7.14 1.90 8.56
N LEU A 46 -7.14 2.36 7.30
CA LEU A 46 -6.16 3.31 6.81
C LEU A 46 -6.49 4.74 7.23
N HIS A 47 -5.44 5.53 7.44
CA HIS A 47 -5.59 6.98 7.51
C HIS A 47 -6.19 7.51 6.17
N PRO A 48 -7.13 8.48 6.18
CA PRO A 48 -7.79 8.96 4.97
C PRO A 48 -6.84 9.36 3.83
N ALA A 49 -5.73 10.02 4.13
CA ALA A 49 -4.71 10.37 3.12
C ALA A 49 -4.05 9.13 2.47
N ILE A 50 -3.83 8.05 3.23
CA ILE A 50 -3.23 6.78 2.74
C ILE A 50 -4.27 5.99 1.93
N LEU A 51 -5.54 6.01 2.34
CA LEU A 51 -6.62 5.45 1.52
C LEU A 51 -6.75 6.20 0.18
N ALA A 52 -6.75 7.54 0.21
CA ALA A 52 -6.78 8.36 -0.99
C ALA A 52 -5.56 8.08 -1.89
N HIS A 53 -4.36 7.92 -1.32
CA HIS A 53 -3.17 7.48 -2.05
C HIS A 53 -3.38 6.13 -2.74
N SER A 54 -3.91 5.14 -2.03
CA SER A 54 -4.17 3.82 -2.57
C SER A 54 -5.19 3.84 -3.72
N LEU A 55 -6.21 4.71 -3.65
CA LEU A 55 -7.17 4.94 -4.73
C LEU A 55 -6.54 5.65 -5.94
N ARG A 56 -5.66 6.63 -5.73
CA ARG A 56 -4.91 7.26 -6.83
C ARG A 56 -3.96 6.27 -7.50
N VAL A 57 -3.26 5.45 -6.71
CA VAL A 57 -2.43 4.35 -7.20
C VAL A 57 -3.24 3.36 -8.03
N TRP A 58 -4.44 3.00 -7.58
CA TRP A 58 -5.38 2.20 -8.36
C TRP A 58 -5.71 2.84 -9.72
N LEU A 59 -6.06 4.12 -9.75
CA LEU A 59 -6.43 4.81 -10.99
C LEU A 59 -5.26 4.88 -11.99
N PHE A 60 -4.05 5.21 -11.53
CA PHE A 60 -2.86 5.18 -12.38
C PHE A 60 -2.55 3.77 -12.87
N ALA A 61 -2.64 2.76 -11.99
CA ALA A 61 -2.37 1.37 -12.34
C ALA A 61 -3.38 0.83 -13.37
N LYS A 62 -4.66 1.20 -13.25
CA LYS A 62 -5.72 0.82 -14.19
C LYS A 62 -5.44 1.37 -15.59
N VAL A 63 -5.08 2.65 -15.71
CA VAL A 63 -4.71 3.26 -17.00
C VAL A 63 -3.44 2.63 -17.56
N LEU A 64 -2.45 2.36 -16.71
CA LEU A 64 -1.20 1.72 -17.13
C LEU A 64 -1.44 0.28 -17.62
N ALA A 65 -2.30 -0.49 -16.94
CA ALA A 65 -2.68 -1.83 -17.34
C ALA A 65 -3.33 -1.85 -18.73
N GLN A 66 -4.21 -0.89 -19.04
CA GLN A 66 -4.80 -0.78 -20.37
C GLN A 66 -3.77 -0.58 -21.50
N ARG A 67 -2.61 0.02 -21.18
CA ARG A 67 -1.55 0.34 -22.16
C ARG A 67 -0.49 -0.76 -22.26
N GLU A 68 -0.02 -1.27 -21.14
CA GLU A 68 1.13 -2.19 -21.07
C GLU A 68 0.73 -3.64 -20.77
N GLU A 69 -0.33 -3.86 -19.99
CA GLU A 69 -0.66 -5.18 -19.43
C GLU A 69 -2.17 -5.45 -19.46
N PRO A 70 -2.79 -5.60 -20.66
CA PRO A 70 -4.25 -5.59 -20.81
C PRO A 70 -4.98 -6.70 -20.04
N GLU A 71 -4.29 -7.78 -19.66
CA GLU A 71 -4.87 -8.85 -18.86
C GLU A 71 -5.40 -8.32 -17.50
N TYR A 72 -4.66 -7.42 -16.85
CA TYR A 72 -5.07 -6.78 -15.59
C TYR A 72 -6.12 -5.67 -15.76
N ALA A 73 -6.44 -5.30 -17.00
CA ALA A 73 -7.54 -4.39 -17.32
C ALA A 73 -8.87 -5.11 -17.59
N THR A 74 -8.90 -6.45 -17.52
CA THR A 74 -10.12 -7.26 -17.67
C THR A 74 -10.75 -7.61 -16.33
N ASP A 75 -12.07 -7.78 -16.27
CA ASP A 75 -12.81 -8.17 -15.05
C ASP A 75 -12.22 -9.41 -14.36
N ARG A 76 -11.60 -10.31 -15.14
CA ARG A 76 -10.96 -11.53 -14.63
C ARG A 76 -9.76 -11.28 -13.72
N ARG A 77 -8.98 -10.21 -13.94
CA ARG A 77 -7.77 -9.91 -13.13
C ARG A 77 -7.74 -8.51 -12.54
N MET A 78 -8.72 -7.67 -12.90
CA MET A 78 -8.85 -6.31 -12.39
C MET A 78 -8.93 -6.27 -10.86
N HIS A 79 -9.67 -7.22 -10.26
CA HIS A 79 -9.77 -7.33 -8.80
C HIS A 79 -8.40 -7.60 -8.13
N LEU A 80 -7.52 -8.39 -8.76
CA LEU A 80 -6.16 -8.62 -8.24
C LEU A 80 -5.33 -7.34 -8.25
N LEU A 81 -5.42 -6.56 -9.34
CA LEU A 81 -4.75 -5.26 -9.46
C LEU A 81 -5.29 -4.28 -8.41
N PHE A 82 -6.61 -4.19 -8.28
CA PHE A 82 -7.26 -3.34 -7.31
C PHE A 82 -6.85 -3.69 -5.88
N ILE A 83 -6.93 -4.96 -5.49
CA ILE A 83 -6.55 -5.42 -4.15
C ILE A 83 -5.08 -5.11 -3.87
N ALA A 84 -4.18 -5.37 -4.82
CA ALA A 84 -2.77 -5.02 -4.67
C ALA A 84 -2.56 -3.51 -4.47
N CYS A 85 -3.27 -2.65 -5.21
CA CYS A 85 -3.23 -1.19 -5.00
C CYS A 85 -3.78 -0.78 -3.63
N ILE A 86 -4.90 -1.35 -3.21
CA ILE A 86 -5.55 -0.99 -1.94
C ILE A 86 -4.75 -1.47 -0.72
N PHE A 87 -4.06 -2.61 -0.84
CA PHE A 87 -3.37 -3.22 0.29
C PHE A 87 -1.89 -2.86 0.41
N HIS A 88 -1.29 -2.19 -0.57
CA HIS A 88 0.17 -2.01 -0.58
C HIS A 88 0.72 -1.29 0.66
N ASP A 89 -0.06 -0.37 1.23
CA ASP A 89 0.27 0.39 2.44
C ASP A 89 -0.49 -0.06 3.69
N MET A 90 -1.21 -1.20 3.67
CA MET A 90 -1.98 -1.66 4.84
C MET A 90 -1.11 -1.94 6.07
N GLY A 91 0.15 -2.32 5.90
CA GLY A 91 1.09 -2.47 7.02
C GLY A 91 1.43 -1.17 7.74
N SER A 92 1.03 0.00 7.21
CA SER A 92 1.20 1.29 7.91
C SER A 92 0.14 1.54 9.00
N CYS A 93 -0.96 0.78 9.02
CA CYS A 93 -2.01 0.98 10.02
C CYS A 93 -1.76 0.17 11.31
N SER A 94 -2.44 0.56 12.39
CA SER A 94 -2.30 -0.09 13.70
C SER A 94 -2.74 -1.56 13.68
N ALA A 95 -3.73 -1.92 12.84
CA ALA A 95 -4.23 -3.29 12.70
C ALA A 95 -3.17 -4.28 12.15
N TYR A 96 -2.13 -3.76 11.49
CA TYR A 96 -1.04 -4.55 10.90
C TYR A 96 0.33 -4.03 11.34
N ASN A 97 0.46 -3.71 12.63
CA ASN A 97 1.68 -3.21 13.26
C ASN A 97 2.51 -4.36 13.90
N GLY A 98 2.72 -5.46 13.17
CA GLY A 98 3.54 -6.59 13.63
C GLY A 98 5.04 -6.29 13.64
N SER A 99 5.87 -7.29 13.93
CA SER A 99 7.33 -7.13 14.01
C SER A 99 8.03 -7.06 12.65
N GLN A 100 7.31 -7.32 11.55
CA GLN A 100 7.89 -7.35 10.21
C GLN A 100 7.85 -5.98 9.55
N ARG A 101 8.52 -5.88 8.40
CA ARG A 101 8.42 -4.76 7.48
C ARG A 101 6.96 -4.46 7.11
N PHE A 102 6.59 -3.18 7.07
CA PHE A 102 5.21 -2.78 6.72
C PHE A 102 4.78 -3.30 5.33
N GLU A 103 5.71 -3.43 4.39
CA GLU A 103 5.41 -4.01 3.07
C GLU A 103 4.97 -5.48 3.17
N VAL A 104 5.57 -6.23 4.10
CA VAL A 104 5.25 -7.65 4.33
C VAL A 104 3.97 -7.78 5.14
N GLU A 105 3.78 -6.95 6.18
CA GLU A 105 2.54 -6.91 6.97
C GLU A 105 1.32 -6.61 6.06
N GLY A 106 1.45 -5.67 5.12
CA GLY A 106 0.39 -5.38 4.14
C GLY A 106 0.13 -6.53 3.16
N ALA A 107 1.19 -7.23 2.72
CA ALA A 107 1.06 -8.37 1.84
C ALA A 107 0.36 -9.55 2.54
N ASP A 108 0.74 -9.83 3.79
CA ASP A 108 0.12 -10.86 4.63
C ASP A 108 -1.35 -10.53 4.92
N ALA A 109 -1.67 -9.25 5.17
CA ALA A 109 -3.04 -8.78 5.35
C ALA A 109 -3.95 -9.09 4.14
N ALA A 110 -3.45 -8.86 2.91
CA ALA A 110 -4.18 -9.15 1.68
C ALA A 110 -4.45 -10.67 1.54
N MET A 111 -3.46 -11.49 1.86
CA MET A 111 -3.55 -12.95 1.78
C MET A 111 -4.52 -13.54 2.79
N GLN A 112 -4.38 -13.16 4.07
CA GLN A 112 -5.13 -13.74 5.18
C GLN A 112 -6.59 -13.30 5.21
N GLY A 113 -6.87 -12.04 4.85
CA GLY A 113 -8.20 -11.46 4.99
C GLY A 113 -9.12 -11.64 3.78
N LEU A 114 -8.57 -11.76 2.56
CA LEU A 114 -9.35 -11.57 1.33
C LEU A 114 -9.04 -12.55 0.19
N LEU A 115 -7.78 -12.94 -0.02
CA LEU A 115 -7.42 -13.67 -1.25
C LEU A 115 -7.43 -15.19 -1.09
N ALA A 116 -6.85 -15.73 -0.01
CA ALA A 116 -6.61 -17.16 0.12
C ALA A 116 -7.86 -18.07 -0.08
N PRO A 117 -9.08 -17.67 0.33
CA PRO A 117 -10.28 -18.49 0.11
C PRO A 117 -10.91 -18.35 -1.28
N HIS A 118 -10.52 -17.34 -2.06
CA HIS A 118 -11.33 -16.84 -3.18
C HIS A 118 -10.61 -16.82 -4.53
N VAL A 119 -9.28 -16.85 -4.56
CA VAL A 119 -8.48 -16.83 -5.80
C VAL A 119 -7.50 -18.00 -5.88
N ALA A 120 -6.96 -18.28 -7.07
CA ALA A 120 -5.94 -19.31 -7.22
C ALA A 120 -4.67 -18.94 -6.44
N GLU A 121 -4.02 -19.93 -5.83
CA GLU A 121 -2.80 -19.73 -5.02
C GLU A 121 -1.71 -18.93 -5.77
N ARG A 122 -1.56 -19.17 -7.07
CA ARG A 122 -0.63 -18.41 -7.93
C ARG A 122 -0.98 -16.93 -8.01
N ASP A 123 -2.26 -16.60 -8.19
CA ASP A 123 -2.72 -15.22 -8.30
C ASP A 123 -2.61 -14.51 -6.93
N ALA A 124 -2.94 -15.23 -5.84
CA ALA A 124 -2.74 -14.74 -4.48
C ALA A 124 -1.25 -14.42 -4.20
N HIS A 125 -0.36 -15.34 -4.58
CA HIS A 125 1.08 -15.16 -4.46
C HIS A 125 1.58 -13.95 -5.28
N ASP A 126 1.10 -13.75 -6.50
CA ASP A 126 1.48 -12.61 -7.33
C ASP A 126 1.06 -11.27 -6.70
N VAL A 127 -0.14 -11.21 -6.09
CA VAL A 127 -0.58 -10.03 -5.30
C VAL A 127 0.33 -9.80 -4.10
N TRP A 128 0.64 -10.86 -3.34
CA TRP A 128 1.55 -10.76 -2.19
C TRP A 128 2.92 -10.23 -2.61
N VAL A 129 3.49 -10.74 -3.71
CA VAL A 129 4.79 -10.31 -4.25
C VAL A 129 4.74 -8.85 -4.70
N ALA A 130 3.68 -8.43 -5.38
CA ALA A 130 3.51 -7.05 -5.81
C ALA A 130 3.45 -6.07 -4.64
N ILE A 131 2.72 -6.42 -3.57
CA ILE A 131 2.66 -5.62 -2.34
C ILE A 131 4.02 -5.62 -1.63
N ALA A 132 4.62 -6.78 -1.37
CA ALA A 132 5.86 -6.87 -0.59
C ALA A 132 7.05 -6.14 -1.23
N LEU A 133 7.02 -5.96 -2.56
CA LEU A 133 8.11 -5.35 -3.32
C LEU A 133 7.83 -3.91 -3.79
N HIS A 134 6.68 -3.30 -3.49
CA HIS A 134 6.31 -1.99 -4.06
C HIS A 134 7.30 -0.85 -3.72
N THR A 135 8.09 -0.98 -2.65
CA THR A 135 9.17 -0.05 -2.24
C THR A 135 10.56 -0.41 -2.78
N SER A 136 10.70 -1.47 -3.59
CA SER A 136 11.97 -2.06 -4.01
C SER A 136 12.32 -1.73 -5.47
N PRO A 137 12.98 -0.57 -5.74
CA PRO A 137 13.28 -0.13 -7.09
C PRO A 137 14.20 -1.10 -7.83
N GLY A 138 13.92 -1.32 -9.10
CA GLY A 138 14.66 -2.21 -10.00
C GLY A 138 14.24 -3.67 -9.95
N ILE A 139 13.66 -4.11 -8.84
CA ILE A 139 13.16 -5.49 -8.65
C ILE A 139 11.68 -5.55 -9.02
N ALA A 140 10.84 -4.70 -8.42
CA ALA A 140 9.40 -4.75 -8.61
C ALA A 140 8.98 -4.52 -10.07
N GLU A 141 9.71 -3.67 -10.80
CA GLU A 141 9.45 -3.38 -12.21
C GLU A 141 9.78 -4.56 -13.16
N ARG A 142 10.43 -5.62 -12.66
CA ARG A 142 10.92 -6.77 -13.46
C ARG A 142 10.41 -8.14 -13.02
N ILE A 143 9.97 -8.28 -11.77
CA ILE A 143 9.64 -9.60 -11.21
C ILE A 143 8.30 -10.15 -11.73
N SER A 144 7.27 -9.31 -11.87
CA SER A 144 5.99 -9.67 -12.47
C SER A 144 5.29 -8.44 -13.06
N PRO A 145 4.36 -8.64 -14.03
CA PRO A 145 3.54 -7.56 -14.56
C PRO A 145 2.76 -6.81 -13.47
N LEU A 146 2.15 -7.53 -12.52
CA LEU A 146 1.42 -6.91 -11.42
C LEU A 146 2.32 -6.04 -10.54
N ALA A 147 3.47 -6.57 -10.11
CA ALA A 147 4.43 -5.80 -9.31
C ALA A 147 4.92 -4.54 -10.04
N ARG A 148 5.11 -4.63 -11.36
CA ARG A 148 5.46 -3.50 -12.21
C ARG A 148 4.36 -2.44 -12.24
N LEU A 149 3.11 -2.82 -12.43
CA LEU A 149 1.98 -1.90 -12.46
C LEU A 149 1.86 -1.13 -11.14
N ILE A 150 1.88 -1.85 -10.00
CA ILE A 150 1.83 -1.24 -8.66
C ILE A 150 3.00 -0.29 -8.47
N ARG A 151 4.21 -0.75 -8.74
CA ARG A 151 5.42 0.03 -8.53
C ARG A 151 5.41 1.33 -9.32
N ILE A 152 5.06 1.28 -10.61
CA ILE A 152 5.00 2.47 -11.47
C ILE A 152 3.91 3.42 -10.98
N ALA A 153 2.72 2.91 -10.66
CA ALA A 153 1.62 3.73 -10.16
C ALA A 153 1.97 4.45 -8.84
N VAL A 154 2.63 3.78 -7.89
CA VAL A 154 3.13 4.40 -6.64
C VAL A 154 4.08 5.56 -6.94
N ILE A 155 5.04 5.38 -7.86
CA ILE A 155 6.00 6.45 -8.17
C ILE A 155 5.43 7.55 -9.06
N ILE A 156 4.35 7.28 -9.81
CA ILE A 156 3.54 8.33 -10.45
C ILE A 156 2.85 9.17 -9.37
N ASP A 157 2.20 8.55 -8.39
CA ASP A 157 1.49 9.29 -7.34
C ASP A 157 2.43 10.16 -6.49
N PHE A 158 3.67 9.71 -6.27
CA PHE A 158 4.72 10.53 -5.66
C PHE A 158 5.49 11.42 -6.64
N LYS A 159 4.95 11.61 -7.86
CA LYS A 159 5.44 12.52 -8.91
C LYS A 159 6.94 12.38 -9.20
N ARG A 160 7.47 11.15 -9.16
CA ARG A 160 8.90 10.91 -9.43
C ARG A 160 9.18 11.20 -10.91
N PRO A 161 10.18 12.04 -11.25
CA PRO A 161 10.37 12.50 -12.63
C PRO A 161 10.44 11.39 -13.69
N ALA A 162 11.11 10.27 -13.39
CA ALA A 162 11.24 9.14 -14.31
C ALA A 162 9.90 8.41 -14.59
N ALA A 163 8.92 8.56 -13.70
CA ALA A 163 7.60 7.93 -13.82
C ALA A 163 6.60 8.80 -14.58
N MET A 164 6.80 10.12 -14.61
CA MET A 164 5.86 11.06 -15.23
C MET A 164 5.68 10.84 -16.74
N ARG A 165 6.59 10.10 -17.39
CA ARG A 165 6.42 9.67 -18.79
C ARG A 165 5.27 8.66 -19.01
N PHE A 166 4.76 8.05 -17.95
CA PHE A 166 3.69 7.04 -18.01
C PHE A 166 2.28 7.64 -17.83
N THR A 167 2.20 8.94 -17.50
CA THR A 167 0.94 9.67 -17.29
C THR A 167 1.01 11.04 -17.98
N SER A 168 -0.12 11.71 -18.11
CA SER A 168 -0.18 13.14 -18.45
C SER A 168 -0.45 13.99 -17.21
N GLU A 169 -0.10 15.27 -17.27
CA GLU A 169 -0.41 16.26 -16.23
C GLU A 169 -1.93 16.35 -15.99
N LYS A 170 -2.73 16.34 -17.07
CA LYS A 170 -4.19 16.34 -17.00
C LYS A 170 -4.76 15.13 -16.24
N GLU A 171 -4.20 13.93 -16.45
CA GLU A 171 -4.61 12.73 -15.70
C GLU A 171 -4.29 12.88 -14.21
N VAL A 172 -3.10 13.41 -13.87
CA VAL A 172 -2.71 13.66 -12.48
C VAL A 172 -3.63 14.68 -11.82
N GLU A 173 -3.90 15.80 -12.47
CA GLU A 173 -4.80 16.84 -11.96
C GLU A 173 -6.22 16.31 -11.72
N ALA A 174 -6.77 15.53 -12.65
CA ALA A 174 -8.10 14.95 -12.51
C ALA A 174 -8.18 13.98 -11.32
N ILE A 175 -7.19 13.09 -11.20
CA ILE A 175 -7.13 12.09 -10.12
C ILE A 175 -6.92 12.76 -8.75
N GLU A 176 -6.10 13.81 -8.67
CA GLU A 176 -5.89 14.57 -7.42
C GLU A 176 -7.08 15.45 -7.04
N ALA A 177 -7.88 15.89 -8.02
CA ALA A 177 -9.13 16.59 -7.75
C ALA A 177 -10.21 15.66 -7.18
N GLU A 178 -10.28 14.41 -7.66
CA GLU A 178 -11.20 13.38 -7.14
C GLU A 178 -10.74 12.86 -5.76
N PHE A 179 -9.44 12.61 -5.59
CA PHE A 179 -8.85 12.10 -4.36
C PHE A 179 -7.72 13.00 -3.86
N PRO A 180 -8.02 14.07 -3.10
CA PRO A 180 -7.02 15.02 -2.62
C PRO A 180 -5.82 14.36 -1.92
N ARG A 181 -4.62 14.86 -2.20
CA ARG A 181 -3.36 14.29 -1.66
C ARG A 181 -3.26 14.35 -0.14
N GLY A 182 -3.78 15.43 0.46
CA GLY A 182 -3.40 15.81 1.82
C GLY A 182 -1.89 15.94 1.96
N GLU A 183 -1.35 15.60 3.12
CA GLU A 183 0.09 15.53 3.37
C GLU A 183 0.61 14.08 3.27
N ILE A 184 0.21 13.33 2.23
CA ILE A 184 0.49 11.89 2.12
C ILE A 184 1.95 11.52 2.39
N GLU A 185 2.92 12.27 1.86
CA GLU A 185 4.35 11.99 2.06
C GLU A 185 4.76 12.08 3.54
N LYS A 186 4.16 13.01 4.28
CA LYS A 186 4.39 13.15 5.72
C LYS A 186 3.64 12.06 6.48
N VAL A 187 2.35 11.89 6.19
CA VAL A 187 1.44 10.97 6.88
C VAL A 187 1.92 9.52 6.79
N LEU A 188 2.17 9.02 5.56
CA LEU A 188 2.61 7.64 5.36
C LEU A 188 3.94 7.39 6.06
N ARG A 189 4.89 8.31 5.89
CA ARG A 189 6.19 8.19 6.53
C ARG A 189 6.07 8.18 8.05
N ASP A 190 5.32 9.12 8.63
CA ASP A 190 5.18 9.22 10.09
C ASP A 190 4.55 7.94 10.63
N ALA A 191 3.50 7.41 9.99
CA ALA A 191 2.91 6.14 10.36
C ALA A 191 3.95 5.00 10.38
N VAL A 192 4.74 4.83 9.33
CA VAL A 192 5.76 3.77 9.26
C VAL A 192 6.90 3.98 10.26
N VAL A 193 7.40 5.21 10.41
CA VAL A 193 8.51 5.53 11.33
C VAL A 193 8.06 5.37 12.78
N ASP A 194 6.87 5.83 13.13
CA ASP A 194 6.36 5.77 14.50
C ASP A 194 6.15 4.32 14.95
N GLN A 195 5.69 3.44 14.05
CA GLN A 195 5.65 2.00 14.32
C GLN A 195 7.03 1.43 14.66
N VAL A 196 8.07 1.82 13.91
CA VAL A 196 9.45 1.34 14.16
C VAL A 196 9.99 1.87 15.49
N LEU A 197 9.78 3.16 15.76
CA LEU A 197 10.24 3.80 17.00
C LEU A 197 9.48 3.33 18.23
N GLY A 198 8.26 2.81 18.06
CA GLY A 198 7.45 2.20 19.10
C GLY A 198 7.81 0.75 19.44
N MET A 199 8.73 0.11 18.71
CA MET A 199 9.19 -1.25 19.03
C MET A 199 9.96 -1.29 20.37
N GLU A 200 9.67 -2.26 21.21
CA GLU A 200 10.23 -2.36 22.58
C GLU A 200 11.73 -2.64 22.62
N THR A 201 12.26 -3.29 21.58
CA THR A 201 13.67 -3.68 21.50
C THR A 201 14.34 -3.18 20.23
N ALA A 202 15.65 -2.97 20.30
CA ALA A 202 16.45 -2.61 19.12
C ALA A 202 16.37 -3.70 18.04
N GLU A 203 16.35 -4.98 18.43
CA GLU A 203 16.22 -6.11 17.51
C GLU A 203 14.87 -6.07 16.76
N ALA A 204 13.76 -5.80 17.46
CA ALA A 204 12.45 -5.64 16.82
C ALA A 204 12.40 -4.40 15.91
N SER A 205 13.00 -3.27 16.34
CA SER A 205 13.13 -2.07 15.50
C SER A 205 13.92 -2.36 14.22
N ASP A 206 15.01 -3.12 14.30
CA ASP A 206 15.87 -3.47 13.16
C ASP A 206 15.20 -4.49 12.23
N ALA A 207 14.44 -5.45 12.78
CA ALA A 207 13.64 -6.39 11.99
C ALA A 207 12.51 -5.67 11.23
N LYS A 208 11.87 -4.69 11.88
CA LYS A 208 10.77 -3.92 11.30
C LYS A 208 11.23 -2.94 10.22
N ALA A 209 12.42 -2.35 10.36
CA ALA A 209 13.00 -1.47 9.36
C ALA A 209 14.51 -1.70 9.18
N PRO A 210 14.91 -2.75 8.44
CA PRO A 210 16.31 -3.01 8.18
C PRO A 210 16.99 -1.83 7.48
N ALA A 211 18.26 -1.57 7.80
CA ALA A 211 18.96 -0.32 7.44
C ALA A 211 18.99 0.02 5.93
N ALA A 212 18.92 -0.98 5.06
CA ALA A 212 18.94 -0.84 3.59
C ALA A 212 17.54 -0.93 2.95
N THR A 213 16.49 -0.53 3.68
CA THR A 213 15.11 -0.46 3.19
C THR A 213 14.61 0.98 3.17
N TRP A 214 13.50 1.25 2.47
CA TRP A 214 12.87 2.58 2.48
C TRP A 214 12.55 3.04 3.90
N ALA A 215 11.92 2.19 4.72
CA ALA A 215 11.62 2.48 6.13
C ALA A 215 12.90 2.75 6.94
N GLY A 216 13.95 1.94 6.74
CA GLY A 216 15.25 2.13 7.39
C GLY A 216 15.90 3.49 7.08
N LEU A 217 15.78 3.96 5.82
CA LEU A 217 16.23 5.30 5.43
C LEU A 217 15.44 6.40 6.14
N MET A 218 14.12 6.28 6.23
CA MET A 218 13.26 7.25 6.91
C MET A 218 13.58 7.35 8.41
N VAL A 219 13.74 6.20 9.07
CA VAL A 219 14.08 6.11 10.50
C VAL A 219 15.44 6.74 10.76
N ARG A 220 16.47 6.44 9.94
CA ARG A 220 17.78 7.06 10.05
C ARG A 220 17.70 8.58 9.92
N SER A 221 16.94 9.07 8.96
CA SER A 221 16.74 10.50 8.74
C SER A 221 15.99 11.17 9.90
N LYS A 222 14.96 10.54 10.47
CA LYS A 222 14.23 11.04 11.65
C LYS A 222 15.14 11.10 12.88
N ARG A 223 15.94 10.06 13.14
CA ARG A 223 16.93 10.04 14.24
C ARG A 223 17.98 11.15 14.08
N ALA A 224 18.40 11.45 12.85
CA ALA A 224 19.35 12.54 12.57
C ALA A 224 18.72 13.95 12.63
N ASN A 225 17.39 14.06 12.56
CA ASN A 225 16.66 15.33 12.52
C ASN A 225 15.40 15.26 13.43
N PRO A 226 15.54 15.07 14.75
CA PRO A 226 14.39 14.80 15.63
C PRO A 226 13.34 15.93 15.62
N GLU A 227 13.79 17.19 15.58
CA GLU A 227 12.94 18.39 15.58
C GLU A 227 12.31 18.73 14.21
N TRP A 228 12.64 17.98 13.15
CA TRP A 228 12.09 18.23 11.82
C TRP A 228 10.66 17.68 11.70
N ASN A 229 9.71 18.59 11.47
CA ASN A 229 8.28 18.30 11.39
C ASN A 229 7.70 18.32 9.97
N GLY A 230 8.50 18.63 8.94
CA GLY A 230 8.08 18.56 7.53
C GLY A 230 8.15 17.15 6.95
N VAL A 231 8.01 17.01 5.62
CA VAL A 231 8.26 15.74 4.91
C VAL A 231 9.68 15.25 5.22
N ASN A 232 9.85 13.95 5.49
CA ASN A 232 11.15 13.40 5.86
C ASN A 232 12.21 13.74 4.80
N LYS A 233 13.39 14.18 5.23
CA LYS A 233 14.47 14.57 4.30
C LYS A 233 14.97 13.43 3.40
N ALA A 234 14.65 12.18 3.73
CA ALA A 234 15.01 11.00 2.94
C ALA A 234 13.87 10.48 2.05
N PHE A 235 12.69 11.12 2.06
CA PHE A 235 11.48 10.63 1.39
C PHE A 235 11.63 10.41 -0.13
#